data_AF-A0A6H2ELQ3-F1
#
_entry.id   AF-A0A6H2ELQ3-F1
#
_cell.length_a   1.000
_cell.length_b   1.000
_cell.length_c   1.000
_cell.angle_alpha   90.00
_cell.angle_beta   90.00
_cell.angle_gamma   90.00
#
_symmetry.space_group_name_H-M   'P 1'
#
loop_
_entity.id
_entity.type
_entity.pdbx_description
1 polymer ?
#
loop_
_entity_poly.entity_id
_entity_poly.type
_entity_poly.pdbx_seq_one_letter_code
_entity_poly.pdbx_strand_id
1 'polypeptide(L)'
;MPMRRVADLTAVMIRQPESWTHRALVPDWRWEDPAMVAQALSVDYLAFLAWAKTSDGEKGVNRPDPFPRPGIEVESASGDEFVAVTSDELEEILRRNRTE
;
A
#
# COMPACT_ATOMS: atom_id res chain seq x y z
N MET A 1 24.23 -33.95 17.94
CA MET A 1 23.23 -33.28 18.83
C MET A 1 22.04 -34.21 19.01
N PRO A 2 21.39 -34.24 20.18
CA PRO A 2 20.12 -34.97 20.33
C PRO A 2 19.07 -34.38 19.39
N MET A 3 18.30 -35.24 18.68
CA MET A 3 17.32 -34.83 17.65
C MET A 3 16.37 -33.73 18.12
N ARG A 4 15.95 -33.79 19.39
CA ARG A 4 15.06 -32.79 19.99
C ARG A 4 15.61 -31.37 19.91
N ARG A 5 16.91 -31.18 20.16
CA ARG A 5 17.56 -29.86 20.08
C ARG A 5 17.63 -29.33 18.65
N VAL A 6 17.75 -30.22 17.67
CA VAL A 6 17.74 -29.83 16.25
C VAL A 6 16.34 -29.37 15.87
N ALA A 7 15.30 -30.13 16.24
CA ALA A 7 13.91 -29.74 15.99
C ALA A 7 13.56 -28.39 16.66
N ASP A 8 13.97 -28.19 17.91
CA ASP A 8 13.76 -26.93 18.64
C ASP A 8 14.45 -25.75 17.95
N LEU A 9 15.71 -25.93 17.50
CA LEU A 9 16.44 -24.91 16.76
C LEU A 9 15.75 -24.55 15.44
N THR A 10 15.30 -25.55 14.67
CA THR A 10 14.59 -25.32 13.42
C THR A 10 13.29 -24.56 13.64
N ALA A 11 12.53 -24.90 14.68
CA ALA A 11 11.30 -24.20 15.03
C ALA A 11 11.54 -22.73 15.39
N VAL A 12 12.62 -22.43 16.12
CA VAL A 12 13.02 -21.05 16.43
C VAL A 12 13.43 -20.29 15.18
N MET A 13 14.24 -20.90 14.31
CA MET A 13 14.70 -20.29 13.06
C MET A 13 13.58 -19.94 12.07
N ILE A 14 12.44 -20.64 12.13
CA ILE A 14 11.27 -20.32 11.28
C ILE A 14 10.50 -19.12 11.84
N ARG A 15 10.57 -18.85 13.15
CA ARG A 15 9.78 -17.79 13.81
C ARG A 15 10.53 -16.48 13.96
N GLN A 16 11.86 -16.50 13.99
CA GLN A 16 12.67 -15.30 14.23
C GLN A 16 12.90 -14.52 12.91
N PRO A 17 12.52 -13.24 12.82
CA PRO A 17 12.72 -12.42 11.62
C PRO A 17 14.19 -12.28 11.19
N GLU A 18 15.13 -12.34 12.14
CA GLU A 18 16.57 -12.21 11.89
C GLU A 18 17.13 -13.45 11.17
N SER A 19 16.46 -14.60 11.33
CA SER A 19 16.85 -15.86 10.72
C SER A 19 16.77 -15.77 9.20
N TRP A 20 17.75 -16.39 8.52
CA TRP A 20 17.69 -16.52 7.06
C TRP A 20 16.49 -17.38 6.63
N THR A 21 16.19 -18.47 7.37
CA THR A 21 15.10 -19.39 7.03
C THR A 21 13.74 -18.72 7.06
N HIS A 22 13.48 -17.88 8.06
CA HIS A 22 12.22 -17.12 8.14
C HIS A 22 12.05 -16.22 6.91
N ARG A 23 13.09 -15.44 6.58
CA ARG A 23 13.07 -14.50 5.44
C ARG A 23 12.95 -15.18 4.08
N ALA A 24 13.41 -16.42 3.97
CA ALA A 24 13.25 -17.23 2.76
C ALA A 24 11.83 -17.78 2.61
N LEU A 25 11.15 -18.10 3.72
CA LEU A 25 9.78 -18.64 3.73
C LEU A 25 8.72 -17.54 3.62
N VAL A 26 9.01 -16.35 4.14
CA VAL A 26 8.10 -15.20 4.15
C VAL A 26 8.79 -14.04 3.41
N PRO A 27 8.58 -13.90 2.09
CA PRO A 27 9.27 -12.88 1.28
C PRO A 27 9.04 -11.45 1.79
N ASP A 28 7.82 -11.16 2.28
CA ASP A 28 7.40 -9.84 2.74
C ASP A 28 7.50 -9.66 4.27
N TRP A 29 8.32 -10.46 4.95
CA TRP A 29 8.45 -10.49 6.42
C TRP A 29 8.64 -9.11 7.07
N ARG A 30 9.28 -8.15 6.39
CA ARG A 30 9.47 -6.78 6.90
C ARG A 30 8.15 -6.06 7.15
N TRP A 31 7.12 -6.39 6.37
CA TRP A 31 5.80 -5.79 6.48
C TRP A 31 4.97 -6.34 7.63
N GLU A 32 5.41 -7.42 8.27
CA GLU A 32 4.82 -7.90 9.54
C GLU A 32 5.24 -7.03 10.73
N ASP A 33 6.31 -6.22 10.61
CA ASP A 33 6.75 -5.31 11.66
C ASP A 33 5.87 -4.05 11.71
N PRO A 34 5.11 -3.83 12.80
CA PRO A 34 4.28 -2.63 12.96
C PRO A 34 5.08 -1.32 12.87
N ALA A 35 6.35 -1.32 13.29
CA ALA A 35 7.20 -0.14 13.22
C ALA A 35 7.51 0.24 11.77
N MET A 36 7.77 -0.75 10.90
CA MET A 36 7.99 -0.51 9.49
C MET A 36 6.72 0.03 8.81
N VAL A 37 5.54 -0.50 9.18
CA VAL A 37 4.24 -0.03 8.64
C VAL A 37 3.97 1.42 9.03
N ALA A 38 4.24 1.78 10.29
CA ALA A 38 4.10 3.14 10.80
C ALA A 38 5.07 4.11 10.09
N GLN A 39 6.30 3.69 9.82
CA GLN A 39 7.27 4.49 9.07
C GLN A 39 6.81 4.73 7.63
N ALA A 40 6.36 3.68 6.93
CA ALA A 40 5.84 3.83 5.57
C ALA A 40 4.67 4.82 5.51
N LEU A 41 3.70 4.71 6.43
CA LEU A 41 2.60 5.68 6.54
C LEU A 41 3.10 7.10 6.79
N SER A 42 4.09 7.27 7.66
CA SER A 42 4.65 8.58 7.98
C SER A 42 5.29 9.24 6.75
N VAL A 43 6.00 8.45 5.93
CA VAL A 43 6.61 8.92 4.67
C VAL A 43 5.52 9.34 3.68
N ASP A 44 4.46 8.55 3.52
CA ASP A 44 3.35 8.85 2.61
C ASP A 44 2.67 10.17 2.96
N TYR A 45 2.34 10.37 4.24
CA TYR A 45 1.73 11.61 4.70
C TYR A 45 2.68 12.80 4.56
N LEU A 46 3.98 12.61 4.78
CA LEU A 46 4.95 13.68 4.61
C LEU A 46 5.08 14.11 3.15
N ALA A 47 5.15 13.15 2.22
CA ALA A 47 5.18 13.41 0.78
C ALA A 47 3.90 14.14 0.34
N PHE A 48 2.74 13.68 0.80
CA PHE A 48 1.46 14.33 0.54
C PHE A 48 1.41 15.77 1.06
N LEU A 49 1.85 16.02 2.30
CA LEU A 49 1.87 17.37 2.89
C LEU A 49 2.85 18.30 2.18
N ALA A 50 3.99 17.78 1.73
CA ALA A 50 4.94 18.55 0.93
C ALA A 50 4.33 18.94 -0.43
N TRP A 51 3.71 17.98 -1.12
CA TRP A 51 2.98 18.21 -2.37
C TRP A 51 1.82 19.20 -2.21
N ALA A 52 1.02 19.07 -1.15
CA ALA A 52 -0.15 19.92 -0.90
C ALA A 52 0.19 21.41 -0.75
N LYS A 53 1.45 21.74 -0.47
CA LYS A 53 1.95 23.13 -0.39
C LYS A 53 2.47 23.68 -1.72
N THR A 54 2.41 22.90 -2.80
CA THR A 54 2.86 23.30 -4.14
C THR A 54 1.68 23.77 -5.00
N SER A 55 1.95 24.46 -6.11
CA SER A 55 0.91 24.83 -7.09
C SER A 55 0.22 23.59 -7.69
N ASP A 56 0.93 22.47 -7.79
CA ASP A 56 0.35 21.20 -8.25
C ASP A 56 -0.65 20.65 -7.23
N GLY A 57 -0.36 20.82 -5.93
CA GLY A 57 -1.27 20.54 -4.83
C GLY A 57 -2.55 21.37 -4.89
N GLU A 58 -2.44 22.66 -5.17
CA GLU A 58 -3.60 23.56 -5.35
C GLU A 58 -4.48 23.14 -6.53
N LYS A 59 -3.86 22.66 -7.61
CA LYS A 59 -4.54 22.21 -8.83
C LYS A 59 -5.00 20.75 -8.77
N GLY A 60 -4.62 20.01 -7.72
CA GLY A 60 -4.95 18.60 -7.55
C GLY A 60 -4.29 17.66 -8.57
N VAL A 61 -3.16 18.06 -9.15
CA VAL A 61 -2.45 17.27 -10.17
C VAL A 61 -1.15 16.69 -9.62
N ASN A 62 -0.62 15.64 -10.26
CA ASN A 62 0.66 15.01 -9.91
C ASN A 62 0.78 14.62 -8.42
N ARG A 63 -0.31 14.10 -7.84
CA ARG A 63 -0.30 13.63 -6.45
C ARG A 63 0.74 12.52 -6.31
N PRO A 64 1.62 12.55 -5.27
CA PRO A 64 2.62 11.50 -5.08
C PRO A 64 1.95 10.15 -4.77
N ASP A 65 2.48 9.11 -5.39
CA ASP A 65 2.10 7.74 -5.12
C ASP A 65 2.54 7.31 -3.71
N PRO A 66 1.75 6.46 -3.02
CA PRO A 66 2.17 5.86 -1.76
C PRO A 66 3.45 5.02 -1.90
N PHE A 67 4.20 4.90 -0.83
CA PHE A 67 5.34 3.98 -0.73
C PHE A 67 4.87 2.55 -1.08
N PRO A 68 5.58 1.83 -1.97
CA PRO A 68 5.14 0.55 -2.48
C PRO A 68 4.99 -0.48 -1.36
N ARG A 69 3.83 -1.14 -1.29
CA ARG A 69 3.49 -2.13 -0.26
C ARG A 69 3.12 -3.47 -0.91
N PRO A 70 3.50 -4.62 -0.31
CA PRO A 70 3.10 -5.92 -0.81
C PRO A 70 1.57 -6.07 -0.83
N GLY A 71 1.05 -6.64 -1.91
CA GLY A 71 -0.38 -6.88 -2.08
C GLY A 71 -1.22 -5.62 -2.38
N ILE A 72 -0.61 -4.44 -2.46
CA ILE A 72 -1.26 -3.22 -2.94
C ILE A 72 -0.64 -2.89 -4.29
N GLU A 73 -1.37 -3.18 -5.36
CA GLU A 73 -1.08 -2.60 -6.66
C GLU A 73 -1.45 -1.13 -6.59
N VAL A 74 -0.44 -0.25 -6.64
CA VAL A 74 -0.69 1.18 -6.76
C VAL A 74 -1.09 1.40 -8.21
N GLU A 75 -2.38 1.49 -8.46
CA GLU A 75 -2.89 2.07 -9.70
C GLU A 75 -2.44 3.54 -9.69
N SER A 76 -1.32 3.80 -10.36
CA SER A 76 -0.85 5.15 -10.62
C SER A 76 -2.02 5.95 -11.18
N ALA A 77 -2.27 7.14 -10.64
CA ALA A 77 -3.36 8.03 -11.06
C ALA A 77 -3.31 8.45 -12.56
N SER A 78 -2.37 7.89 -13.32
CA SER A 78 -2.34 7.91 -14.78
C SER A 78 -3.26 6.83 -15.36
N GLY A 79 -4.56 7.10 -15.47
CA GLY A 79 -5.39 6.24 -16.33
C GLY A 79 -6.89 6.44 -16.30
N ASP A 80 -7.46 6.88 -15.18
CA ASP A 80 -8.89 7.11 -15.14
C ASP A 80 -9.21 8.44 -15.85
N GLU A 81 -9.71 8.33 -17.07
CA GLU A 81 -10.23 9.45 -17.84
C GLU A 81 -11.52 9.95 -17.19
N PHE A 82 -11.39 10.84 -16.21
CA PHE A 82 -12.53 11.50 -15.59
C PHE A 82 -13.08 12.55 -16.54
N VAL A 83 -14.30 12.33 -17.03
CA VAL A 83 -15.07 13.37 -17.71
C VAL A 83 -15.77 14.21 -16.65
N ALA A 84 -15.48 15.50 -16.61
CA ALA A 84 -16.25 16.43 -15.79
C ALA A 84 -17.68 16.54 -16.35
N VAL A 85 -18.66 16.14 -15.55
CA VAL A 85 -20.09 16.18 -15.88
C VAL A 85 -20.79 17.10 -14.88
N THR A 86 -21.83 17.79 -15.34
CA THR A 86 -22.71 18.58 -14.47
C THR A 86 -23.54 17.68 -13.55
N SER A 87 -24.06 18.23 -12.45
CA SER A 87 -24.93 17.47 -11.52
C SER A 87 -26.14 16.87 -12.22
N ASP A 88 -26.73 17.60 -13.19
CA ASP A 88 -27.89 17.15 -13.95
C ASP A 88 -27.55 15.95 -14.85
N GLU A 89 -26.38 15.98 -15.49
CA GLU A 89 -25.90 14.88 -16.32
C GLU A 89 -25.54 13.65 -15.47
N LEU A 90 -24.97 13.86 -14.27
CA LEU A 90 -24.70 12.79 -13.32
C LEU A 90 -25.99 12.11 -12.87
N GLU A 91 -27.03 12.87 -12.53
CA GLU A 91 -28.34 12.32 -12.15
C GLU A 91 -28.96 11.49 -13.27
N GLU A 92 -28.87 11.94 -14.52
CA GLU A 92 -29.42 11.20 -15.66
C GLU A 92 -28.64 9.90 -15.93
N ILE A 93 -27.31 9.91 -15.81
CA ILE A 93 -26.48 8.70 -15.93
C ILE A 93 -26.86 7.68 -14.84
N LEU A 94 -27.01 8.13 -13.60
CA LEU A 94 -27.40 7.28 -12.48
C LEU A 94 -28.82 6.72 -12.65
N ARG A 95 -29.75 7.54 -13.15
CA ARG A 95 -31.14 7.11 -13.41
C ARG A 95 -31.19 6.01 -14.46
N ARG A 96 -30.41 6.14 -15.55
CA ARG A 96 -30.34 5.16 -16.64
C ARG A 96 -29.84 3.79 -16.19
N ASN A 97 -28.78 3.75 -15.37
CA ASN A 97 -28.19 2.50 -14.88
C ASN A 97 -29.04 1.78 -13.82
N ARG A 98 -30.06 2.44 -13.24
CA ARG A 98 -30.93 1.84 -12.21
C ARG A 98 -32.15 1.12 -12.79
N THR A 99 -32.38 1.24 -14.10
CA THR A 99 -33.51 0.65 -14.81
C THR A 99 -33.15 -0.57 -15.66
N GLU A 100 -31.86 -0.90 -15.76
CA GLU A 100 -31.33 -2.17 -16.28
C GLU A 100 -31.03 -3.15 -15.13
#